data_AF-A0A2P8ASB8-F1
#
_entry.id   AF-A0A2P8ASB8-F1
#
_cell.length_a   1.000
_cell.length_b   1.000
_cell.length_c   1.000
_cell.angle_alpha   90.00
_cell.angle_beta   90.00
_cell.angle_gamma   90.00
#
_symmetry.space_group_name_H-M   'P 1'
#
loop_
_entity.id
_entity.type
_entity.pdbx_description
1 polymer ?
#
loop_
_entity_poly.entity_id
_entity_poly.type
_entity_poly.pdbx_seq_one_letter_code
_entity_poly.pdbx_strand_id
1 'polypeptide(L)'
;MSQETTYLELSEVDGGAHKFYEIVVDGTTMSVRYGRIGDQGQVKISSFPDNARARAAAAKKIGEKVRKGYAPAVPGVRQKRAVSRRQIVSTRSTARTAPVLWRYASGAPAFGIFIDGQTCMVGNEHGVITTLDHDARVLHQVRLPDGVKCIVADDAWIYAGCDDGNVYDLSGKVPRVAYAIAPDIDIYWLDIHDGVLGVSDREGGIAAVDHEDEFLWRRPGRGRSAWMVRCDTDALYHGHSLGVTGYDWRTGRELWHTRTGAVLFGWQERDAVFAGTGTREVVRLRKDGRAERTYRCDAAVFSCATAEGGRYVFAGDSASSIYCFDEAGNRLWKLGTGCGSAYSMQYHEERLYVVTTGGYLACVDASEPAIRAAEAGNVPEVVDVKAPARLPEPAAWTSVEVTTDDRSGVVVQCVDQGGRMRVHVLSDGYRRDWSVQFPKGIREPGARYLVTEVREAGRGGFYRAYGDIRRLR
;
A
#
# COMPACT_ATOMS: atom_id res chain seq x y z
N MET A 1 -24.73 -30.84 21.92
CA MET A 1 -24.61 -31.00 20.45
C MET A 1 -23.19 -30.65 20.08
N SER A 2 -22.51 -31.48 19.28
CA SER A 2 -21.13 -31.23 18.87
C SER A 2 -21.05 -30.10 17.84
N GLN A 3 -20.03 -29.26 17.97
CA GLN A 3 -19.66 -28.28 16.97
C GLN A 3 -19.37 -28.98 15.63
N GLU A 4 -19.92 -28.45 14.53
CA GLU A 4 -19.70 -28.98 13.17
C GLU A 4 -18.88 -28.00 12.35
N THR A 5 -17.76 -28.46 11.79
CA THR A 5 -16.85 -27.64 10.99
C THR A 5 -16.73 -28.23 9.58
N THR A 6 -16.91 -27.39 8.55
CA THR A 6 -16.62 -27.71 7.15
C THR A 6 -15.58 -26.73 6.62
N TYR A 7 -14.45 -27.24 6.14
CA TYR A 7 -13.39 -26.44 5.54
C TYR A 7 -13.21 -26.81 4.06
N LEU A 8 -13.25 -25.80 3.20
CA LEU A 8 -13.14 -25.93 1.75
C LEU A 8 -12.02 -25.02 1.22
N GLU A 9 -11.34 -25.46 0.17
CA GLU A 9 -10.36 -24.67 -0.57
C GLU A 9 -10.68 -24.63 -2.07
N LEU A 10 -10.34 -23.51 -2.70
CA LEU A 10 -10.29 -23.34 -4.15
C LEU A 10 -8.89 -22.83 -4.51
N SER A 11 -8.13 -23.62 -5.26
CA SER A 11 -6.78 -23.27 -5.70
C SER A 11 -6.58 -23.61 -7.18
N GLU A 12 -6.41 -22.59 -8.01
CA GLU A 12 -6.14 -22.71 -9.44
C GLU A 12 -4.62 -22.69 -9.70
N VAL A 13 -4.17 -23.43 -10.71
CA VAL A 13 -2.73 -23.63 -10.98
C VAL A 13 -2.11 -22.41 -11.68
N ASP A 14 -2.88 -21.70 -12.51
CA ASP A 14 -2.42 -20.59 -13.35
C ASP A 14 -2.41 -19.23 -12.64
N GLY A 15 -2.17 -19.20 -11.33
CA GLY A 15 -2.17 -17.94 -10.58
C GLY A 15 -3.57 -17.37 -10.28
N GLY A 16 -4.65 -18.08 -10.60
CA GLY A 16 -6.04 -17.70 -10.33
C GLY A 16 -6.45 -17.76 -8.84
N ALA A 17 -7.68 -18.18 -8.52
CA ALA A 17 -8.16 -18.24 -7.14
C ALA A 17 -7.26 -19.10 -6.22
N HIS A 18 -6.98 -18.62 -5.00
CA HIS A 18 -6.26 -19.36 -3.95
C HIS A 18 -6.84 -19.01 -2.58
N LYS A 19 -8.02 -19.58 -2.30
CA LYS A 19 -8.92 -19.11 -1.23
C LYS A 19 -9.42 -20.28 -0.39
N PHE A 20 -9.63 -20.04 0.90
CA PHE A 20 -10.33 -20.96 1.78
C PHE A 20 -11.72 -20.42 2.15
N TYR A 21 -12.58 -21.32 2.57
CA TYR A 21 -13.89 -21.02 3.12
C TYR A 21 -14.24 -22.07 4.17
N GLU A 22 -14.43 -21.62 5.40
CA GLU A 22 -14.74 -22.42 6.57
C GLU A 22 -16.12 -22.02 7.09
N ILE A 23 -16.94 -23.02 7.42
CA ILE A 23 -18.18 -22.82 8.17
C ILE A 23 -18.10 -23.64 9.44
N VAL A 24 -18.41 -23.01 10.57
CA VAL A 24 -18.58 -23.66 11.87
C VAL A 24 -20.02 -23.43 12.32
N VAL A 25 -20.73 -24.49 12.68
CA VAL A 25 -22.05 -24.43 13.33
C VAL A 25 -21.90 -24.88 14.77
N ASP A 26 -22.27 -24.00 15.69
CA ASP A 26 -22.29 -24.25 17.13
C ASP A 26 -23.66 -23.85 17.71
N GLY A 27 -24.49 -24.85 18.00
CA GLY A 27 -25.87 -24.64 18.44
C GLY A 27 -26.68 -23.82 17.42
N THR A 28 -27.12 -22.63 17.82
CA THR A 28 -27.88 -21.68 16.99
C THR A 28 -27.01 -20.70 16.22
N THR A 29 -25.69 -20.78 16.37
CA THR A 29 -24.74 -19.83 15.78
C THR A 29 -23.99 -20.47 14.63
N MET A 30 -23.88 -19.76 13.51
CA MET A 30 -23.04 -20.11 12.38
C MET A 30 -21.94 -19.06 12.25
N SER A 31 -20.69 -19.50 12.29
CA SER A 31 -19.52 -18.70 11.95
C SER A 31 -19.03 -19.08 10.56
N VAL A 32 -18.69 -18.10 9.74
CA VAL A 32 -18.06 -18.28 8.44
C VAL A 32 -16.72 -17.58 8.45
N ARG A 33 -15.63 -18.30 8.21
CA ARG A 33 -14.30 -17.72 8.05
C ARG A 33 -13.81 -17.91 6.62
N TYR A 34 -13.30 -16.87 5.99
CA TYR A 34 -12.90 -16.93 4.58
C TYR A 34 -11.77 -15.96 4.26
N GLY A 35 -10.90 -16.33 3.31
CA GLY A 35 -9.74 -15.52 2.97
C GLY A 35 -8.81 -16.22 1.98
N ARG A 36 -7.59 -15.72 1.85
CA ARG A 36 -6.49 -16.40 1.15
C ARG A 36 -6.03 -17.59 1.99
N ILE A 37 -5.67 -18.69 1.33
CA ILE A 37 -5.17 -19.88 2.02
C ILE A 37 -3.89 -19.53 2.78
N GLY A 38 -3.83 -19.93 4.05
CA GLY A 38 -2.72 -19.62 4.96
C GLY A 38 -2.87 -18.33 5.77
N ASP A 39 -3.83 -17.46 5.44
CA ASP A 39 -4.13 -16.26 6.23
C ASP A 39 -5.24 -16.53 7.27
N GLN A 40 -5.35 -15.66 8.28
CA GLN A 40 -6.41 -15.72 9.29
C GLN A 40 -7.81 -15.60 8.66
N GLY A 41 -7.92 -14.80 7.60
CA GLY A 41 -9.17 -14.49 6.91
C GLY A 41 -10.11 -13.59 7.71
N GLN A 42 -11.29 -13.34 7.14
CA GLN A 42 -12.37 -12.58 7.75
C GLN A 42 -13.40 -13.52 8.35
N VAL A 43 -14.00 -13.14 9.47
CA VAL A 43 -15.03 -13.91 10.16
C VAL A 43 -16.38 -13.18 10.09
N LYS A 44 -17.44 -13.90 9.74
CA LYS A 44 -18.82 -13.43 9.82
C LYS A 44 -19.63 -14.37 10.69
N ILE A 45 -20.27 -13.83 11.72
CA ILE A 45 -21.14 -14.60 12.62
C ILE A 45 -22.60 -14.31 12.28
N SER A 46 -23.45 -15.32 12.37
CA SER A 46 -24.90 -15.20 12.19
C SER A 46 -25.60 -16.12 13.19
N SER A 47 -26.64 -15.60 13.84
CA SER A 47 -27.47 -16.35 14.79
C SER A 47 -28.80 -16.72 14.15
N PHE A 48 -29.30 -17.91 14.49
CA PHE A 48 -30.54 -18.47 13.98
C PHE A 48 -31.49 -18.84 15.13
N PRO A 49 -32.81 -18.95 14.89
CA PRO A 49 -33.76 -19.34 15.93
C PRO A 49 -33.51 -20.73 16.54
N ASP A 50 -32.96 -21.66 15.75
CA ASP A 50 -32.70 -23.04 16.16
C ASP A 50 -31.51 -23.63 15.38
N ASN A 51 -30.99 -24.76 15.86
CA ASN A 51 -29.85 -25.46 15.25
C ASN A 51 -30.17 -26.00 13.85
N ALA A 52 -31.41 -26.43 13.59
CA ALA A 52 -31.80 -26.97 12.29
C ALA A 52 -31.71 -25.90 11.20
N ARG A 53 -32.13 -24.66 11.49
CA ARG A 53 -32.01 -23.51 10.60
C ARG A 53 -30.55 -23.10 10.39
N ALA A 54 -29.72 -23.12 11.45
CA ALA A 54 -28.29 -22.85 11.32
C ALA A 54 -27.60 -23.86 10.38
N ARG A 55 -27.89 -25.16 10.54
CA ARG A 55 -27.39 -26.23 9.67
C ARG A 55 -27.90 -26.11 8.23
N ALA A 56 -29.18 -25.81 8.02
CA ALA A 56 -29.74 -25.61 6.68
C ALA A 56 -29.08 -24.42 5.96
N ALA A 57 -28.82 -23.32 6.68
CA ALA A 57 -28.10 -22.16 6.15
C ALA A 57 -26.64 -22.50 5.81
N ALA A 58 -25.96 -23.26 6.67
CA ALA A 58 -24.60 -23.75 6.41
C ALA A 58 -24.55 -24.65 5.17
N ALA A 59 -25.44 -25.63 5.05
CA ALA A 59 -25.53 -26.54 3.90
C ALA A 59 -25.76 -25.77 2.58
N LYS A 60 -26.62 -24.73 2.59
CA LYS A 60 -26.82 -23.86 1.43
C LYS A 60 -25.53 -23.16 1.00
N LYS A 61 -24.80 -22.56 1.95
CA LYS A 61 -23.53 -21.87 1.70
C LYS A 61 -22.44 -22.82 1.21
N ILE A 62 -22.35 -24.03 1.78
CA ILE A 62 -21.42 -25.08 1.33
C ILE A 62 -21.74 -25.44 -0.12
N GLY A 63 -23.01 -25.75 -0.44
CA GLY A 63 -23.42 -26.11 -1.79
C GLY A 63 -23.15 -25.00 -2.83
N GLU A 64 -23.30 -23.73 -2.45
CA GLU A 64 -22.93 -22.59 -3.30
C GLU A 64 -21.42 -22.53 -3.58
N LYS A 65 -20.58 -22.84 -2.60
CA LYS A 65 -19.12 -22.84 -2.76
C LYS A 65 -18.64 -24.03 -3.56
N VAL A 66 -19.18 -25.22 -3.32
CA VAL A 66 -18.87 -26.42 -4.11
C VAL A 66 -19.22 -26.21 -5.59
N ARG A 67 -20.36 -25.59 -5.90
CA ARG A 67 -20.72 -25.20 -7.28
C ARG A 67 -19.75 -24.20 -7.92
N LYS A 68 -19.00 -23.44 -7.12
CA LYS A 68 -17.93 -22.52 -7.57
C LYS A 68 -16.55 -23.20 -7.63
N GLY A 69 -16.49 -24.53 -7.51
CA GLY A 69 -15.25 -25.30 -7.61
C GLY A 69 -14.47 -25.48 -6.31
N TYR A 70 -15.01 -25.04 -5.16
CA TYR A 70 -14.38 -25.32 -3.88
C TYR A 70 -14.47 -26.82 -3.55
N ALA A 71 -13.38 -27.38 -3.04
CA ALA A 71 -13.29 -28.78 -2.64
C ALA A 71 -12.98 -28.92 -1.15
N PRO A 72 -13.42 -30.01 -0.47
CA PRO A 72 -12.98 -30.33 0.88
C PRO A 72 -11.45 -30.36 1.00
N ALA A 73 -10.93 -29.78 2.06
CA ALA A 73 -9.49 -29.71 2.33
C ALA A 73 -9.20 -29.80 3.83
N VAL A 74 -7.92 -29.94 4.19
CA VAL A 74 -7.46 -29.91 5.58
C VAL A 74 -6.66 -28.62 5.80
N PRO A 75 -7.03 -27.77 6.78
CA PRO A 75 -6.31 -26.54 7.08
C PRO A 75 -4.81 -26.79 7.28
N GLY A 76 -3.96 -25.96 6.66
CA GLY A 76 -2.50 -26.03 6.80
C GLY A 76 -1.79 -27.02 5.88
N VAL A 77 -2.50 -27.93 5.20
CA VAL A 77 -1.88 -28.83 4.22
C VAL A 77 -1.45 -28.06 2.97
N ARG A 78 -2.35 -27.27 2.39
CA ARG A 78 -2.01 -26.40 1.26
C ARG A 78 -1.31 -25.15 1.77
N GLN A 79 -0.15 -24.87 1.19
CA GLN A 79 0.68 -23.73 1.56
C GLN A 79 0.13 -22.42 0.98
N LYS A 80 0.32 -21.33 1.72
CA LYS A 80 0.10 -19.96 1.24
C LYS A 80 0.90 -19.77 -0.05
N ARG A 81 0.30 -19.14 -1.06
CA ARG A 81 1.05 -18.72 -2.25
C ARG A 81 2.19 -17.78 -1.85
N ALA A 82 3.37 -18.05 -2.41
CA ALA A 82 4.52 -17.19 -2.20
C ALA A 82 4.20 -15.78 -2.73
N VAL A 83 4.40 -14.79 -1.88
CA VAL A 83 4.35 -13.39 -2.28
C VAL A 83 5.68 -13.06 -2.96
N SER A 84 5.62 -12.42 -4.12
CA SER A 84 6.85 -11.98 -4.77
C SER A 84 7.45 -10.82 -3.99
N ARG A 85 8.58 -11.08 -3.36
CA ARG A 85 9.47 -10.05 -2.82
C ARG A 85 10.58 -9.80 -3.81
N ARG A 86 10.86 -8.52 -4.06
CA ARG A 86 11.96 -8.15 -4.93
C ARG A 86 13.27 -8.46 -4.23
N GLN A 87 13.94 -9.52 -4.64
CA GLN A 87 15.31 -9.74 -4.18
C GLN A 87 16.24 -8.79 -4.94
N ILE A 88 16.59 -7.68 -4.31
CA ILE A 88 17.60 -6.77 -4.84
C ILE A 88 18.98 -7.28 -4.43
N VAL A 89 19.80 -7.62 -5.43
CA VAL A 89 21.23 -7.81 -5.24
C VAL A 89 21.87 -6.43 -5.17
N SER A 90 22.34 -6.07 -3.97
CA SER A 90 23.00 -4.80 -3.68
C SER A 90 24.50 -5.00 -3.57
N THR A 91 25.30 -4.12 -4.17
CA THR A 91 26.73 -4.03 -3.92
C THR A 91 27.08 -2.75 -3.17
N ARG A 92 28.22 -2.74 -2.46
CA ARG A 92 28.68 -1.55 -1.73
C ARG A 92 29.10 -0.46 -2.73
N SER A 93 28.77 0.79 -2.41
CA SER A 93 29.22 1.94 -3.21
C SER A 93 30.72 2.16 -3.08
N THR A 94 31.33 2.58 -4.19
CA THR A 94 32.71 3.08 -4.26
C THR A 94 32.79 4.61 -4.27
N ALA A 95 31.65 5.31 -4.20
CA ALA A 95 31.59 6.76 -4.12
C ALA A 95 31.98 7.25 -2.71
N ARG A 96 32.18 8.57 -2.57
CA ARG A 96 32.36 9.22 -1.27
C ARG A 96 31.09 9.06 -0.42
N THR A 97 31.25 9.08 0.90
CA THR A 97 30.15 8.91 1.84
C THR A 97 29.18 10.10 1.77
N ALA A 98 27.88 9.83 1.79
CA ALA A 98 26.84 10.85 1.86
C ALA A 98 26.79 11.48 3.27
N PRO A 99 26.36 12.75 3.41
CA PRO A 99 26.19 13.40 4.71
C PRO A 99 24.90 12.87 5.38
N VAL A 100 24.95 11.64 5.87
CA VAL A 100 23.85 11.01 6.61
C VAL A 100 23.79 11.64 8.01
N LEU A 101 22.67 12.26 8.35
CA LEU A 101 22.43 12.85 9.67
C LEU A 101 22.11 11.76 10.70
N TRP A 102 21.22 10.86 10.33
CA TRP A 102 20.80 9.74 11.17
C TRP A 102 20.34 8.55 10.33
N ARG A 103 20.35 7.37 10.94
CA ARG A 103 19.75 6.15 10.37
C ARG A 103 19.03 5.35 11.44
N TYR A 104 17.82 4.92 11.13
CA TYR A 104 16.98 4.05 11.94
C TYR A 104 17.01 2.62 11.39
N ALA A 105 17.55 1.67 12.15
CA ALA A 105 17.54 0.25 11.80
C ALA A 105 16.16 -0.36 12.11
N SER A 106 15.32 -0.55 11.08
CA SER A 106 13.96 -1.09 11.20
C SER A 106 13.91 -2.59 11.48
N GLY A 107 15.05 -3.30 11.41
CA GLY A 107 15.16 -4.74 11.74
C GLY A 107 14.83 -5.71 10.60
N ALA A 108 14.47 -5.20 9.43
CA ALA A 108 14.27 -5.96 8.18
C ALA A 108 14.35 -5.02 6.98
N PRO A 109 14.63 -5.51 5.76
CA PRO A 109 14.61 -4.71 4.55
C PRO A 109 13.29 -3.92 4.42
N ALA A 110 13.34 -2.68 3.91
CA ALA A 110 12.21 -1.76 3.97
C ALA A 110 11.89 -1.11 2.62
N PHE A 111 10.65 -1.27 2.15
CA PHE A 111 10.14 -0.65 0.93
C PHE A 111 9.22 0.54 1.19
N GLY A 112 8.43 0.47 2.26
CA GLY A 112 7.48 1.51 2.64
C GLY A 112 8.20 2.73 3.19
N ILE A 113 7.96 3.89 2.58
CA ILE A 113 8.42 5.19 3.06
C ILE A 113 7.32 6.22 2.82
N PHE A 114 7.10 7.08 3.80
CA PHE A 114 6.29 8.28 3.65
C PHE A 114 6.84 9.38 4.54
N ILE A 115 7.12 10.54 3.96
CA ILE A 115 7.68 11.70 4.62
C ILE A 115 6.73 12.87 4.35
N ASP A 116 6.25 13.49 5.42
CA ASP A 116 5.54 14.76 5.35
C ASP A 116 6.27 15.80 6.22
N GLY A 117 5.64 16.95 6.47
CA GLY A 117 6.23 17.99 7.31
C GLY A 117 6.18 17.72 8.82
N GLN A 118 5.64 16.58 9.26
CA GLN A 118 5.50 16.24 10.67
C GLN A 118 6.25 14.96 11.05
N THR A 119 6.28 13.99 10.14
CA THR A 119 6.71 12.63 10.44
C THR A 119 7.46 11.97 9.30
N CYS A 120 8.29 11.01 9.70
CA CYS A 120 9.00 10.10 8.81
C CYS A 120 8.52 8.67 9.09
N MET A 121 7.93 8.00 8.12
CA MET A 121 7.42 6.63 8.26
C MET A 121 8.27 5.63 7.49
N VAL A 122 8.50 4.47 8.08
CA VAL A 122 9.15 3.33 7.43
C VAL A 122 8.38 2.04 7.68
N GLY A 123 8.12 1.28 6.60
CA GLY A 123 7.47 -0.03 6.62
C GLY A 123 8.43 -1.13 6.13
N ASN A 124 8.61 -2.18 6.92
CA ASN A 124 9.56 -3.26 6.63
C ASN A 124 8.91 -4.60 6.25
N GLU A 125 9.73 -5.57 5.82
CA GLU A 125 9.28 -6.92 5.42
C GLU A 125 8.76 -7.79 6.59
N HIS A 126 8.92 -7.37 7.85
CA HIS A 126 8.30 -8.01 9.02
C HIS A 126 6.89 -7.46 9.31
N GLY A 127 6.40 -6.52 8.48
CA GLY A 127 5.11 -5.87 8.64
C GLY A 127 5.12 -4.72 9.64
N VAL A 128 6.29 -4.35 10.19
CA VAL A 128 6.38 -3.24 11.15
C VAL A 128 6.43 -1.92 10.39
N ILE A 129 5.52 -1.03 10.77
CA ILE A 129 5.54 0.38 10.41
C ILE A 129 5.99 1.17 11.65
N THR A 130 7.06 1.93 11.51
CA THR A 130 7.54 2.86 12.54
C THR A 130 7.33 4.27 12.04
N THR A 131 6.69 5.11 12.86
CA THR A 131 6.59 6.55 12.66
C THR A 131 7.61 7.23 13.57
N LEU A 132 8.45 8.09 12.99
CA LEU A 132 9.44 8.90 13.67
C LEU A 132 9.17 10.39 13.43
N ASP A 133 9.71 11.26 14.27
CA ASP A 133 9.90 12.65 13.89
C ASP A 133 11.14 12.82 12.99
N HIS A 134 11.40 14.05 12.53
CA HIS A 134 12.52 14.37 11.65
C HIS A 134 13.90 14.30 12.34
N ASP A 135 13.94 14.10 13.67
CA ASP A 135 15.15 13.92 14.48
C ASP A 135 15.37 12.45 14.88
N ALA A 136 14.68 11.53 14.20
CA ALA A 136 14.74 10.08 14.42
C ALA A 136 14.24 9.59 15.78
N ARG A 137 13.40 10.37 16.48
CA ARG A 137 12.70 9.88 17.67
C ARG A 137 11.50 9.04 17.24
N VAL A 138 11.41 7.82 17.77
CA VAL A 138 10.24 6.95 17.54
C VAL A 138 9.00 7.53 18.24
N LEU A 139 7.95 7.78 17.46
CA LEU A 139 6.67 8.31 17.94
C LEU A 139 5.66 7.18 18.19
N HIS A 140 5.53 6.26 17.23
CA HIS A 140 4.60 5.14 17.30
C HIS A 140 5.07 3.96 16.45
N GLN A 141 4.60 2.75 16.77
CA GLN A 141 4.77 1.57 15.95
C GLN A 141 3.49 0.75 15.86
N VAL A 142 3.24 0.24 14.65
CA VAL A 142 2.18 -0.73 14.39
C VAL A 142 2.75 -1.87 13.57
N ARG A 143 2.17 -3.07 13.70
CA ARG A 143 2.60 -4.24 12.91
C ARG A 143 1.43 -4.81 12.14
N LEU A 144 1.47 -4.70 10.82
CA LEU A 144 0.57 -5.36 9.88
C LEU A 144 0.76 -6.89 9.90
N PRO A 145 -0.21 -7.68 9.38
CA PRO A 145 -0.11 -9.14 9.40
C PRO A 145 1.05 -9.74 8.58
N ASP A 146 1.56 -9.02 7.59
CA ASP A 146 2.64 -9.44 6.70
C ASP A 146 3.48 -8.22 6.27
N GLY A 147 4.51 -8.43 5.44
CA GLY A 147 5.46 -7.41 4.99
C GLY A 147 4.80 -6.17 4.36
N VAL A 148 5.34 -4.98 4.66
CA VAL A 148 4.85 -3.71 4.09
C VAL A 148 5.50 -3.46 2.73
N LYS A 149 4.68 -3.35 1.68
CA LYS A 149 5.12 -3.11 0.30
C LYS A 149 5.36 -1.64 -0.01
N CYS A 150 4.49 -0.77 0.48
CA CYS A 150 4.54 0.67 0.24
C CYS A 150 3.75 1.39 1.32
N ILE A 151 4.05 2.68 1.49
CA ILE A 151 3.20 3.62 2.23
C ILE A 151 2.91 4.75 1.24
N VAL A 152 1.63 5.05 1.05
CA VAL A 152 1.14 6.05 0.09
C VAL A 152 0.12 6.93 0.79
N ALA A 153 0.00 8.18 0.36
CA ALA A 153 -1.00 9.08 0.90
C ALA A 153 -1.90 9.60 -0.21
N ASP A 154 -3.11 9.93 0.19
CA ASP A 154 -4.12 10.58 -0.64
C ASP A 154 -4.77 11.66 0.23
N ASP A 155 -4.30 12.89 0.07
CA ASP A 155 -4.61 14.02 0.96
C ASP A 155 -4.32 13.67 2.44
N ALA A 156 -5.31 13.72 3.32
CA ALA A 156 -5.14 13.46 4.74
C ALA A 156 -5.09 11.96 5.12
N TRP A 157 -5.28 11.05 4.15
CA TRP A 157 -5.31 9.61 4.40
C TRP A 157 -3.98 8.96 4.04
N ILE A 158 -3.47 8.13 4.94
CA ILE A 158 -2.24 7.36 4.75
C ILE A 158 -2.61 5.89 4.64
N TYR A 159 -2.09 5.20 3.63
CA TYR A 159 -2.35 3.78 3.37
C TYR A 159 -1.05 2.99 3.31
N ALA A 160 -1.08 1.75 3.78
CA ALA A 160 -0.01 0.78 3.59
C ALA A 160 -0.49 -0.45 2.81
N GLY A 161 0.25 -0.77 1.75
CA GLY A 161 0.12 -2.05 1.06
C GLY A 161 0.80 -3.16 1.85
N CYS A 162 0.15 -4.31 1.98
CA CYS A 162 0.64 -5.45 2.74
C CYS A 162 0.77 -6.69 1.85
N ASP A 163 1.79 -7.51 2.12
CA ASP A 163 2.03 -8.81 1.47
C ASP A 163 0.87 -9.81 1.71
N ASP A 164 0.00 -9.58 2.69
CA ASP A 164 -1.26 -10.34 2.85
C ASP A 164 -2.30 -10.03 1.76
N GLY A 165 -1.99 -9.08 0.87
CA GLY A 165 -2.79 -8.62 -0.25
C GLY A 165 -3.99 -7.75 0.15
N ASN A 166 -3.91 -7.06 1.29
CA ASN A 166 -4.80 -5.99 1.69
C ASN A 166 -4.07 -4.63 1.66
N VAL A 167 -4.85 -3.56 1.62
CA VAL A 167 -4.39 -2.19 1.82
C VAL A 167 -5.03 -1.66 3.09
N TYR A 168 -4.20 -1.21 4.02
CA TYR A 168 -4.60 -0.74 5.33
C TYR A 168 -4.58 0.78 5.38
N ASP A 169 -5.67 1.41 5.76
CA ASP A 169 -5.73 2.81 6.18
C ASP A 169 -5.05 2.94 7.55
N LEU A 170 -4.07 3.82 7.66
CA LEU A 170 -3.24 4.13 8.84
C LEU A 170 -3.65 5.44 9.52
N SER A 171 -4.67 6.14 9.03
CA SER A 171 -5.00 7.52 9.42
C SER A 171 -5.69 7.61 10.79
N GLY A 172 -6.24 6.49 11.28
CA GLY A 172 -6.82 6.37 12.61
C GLY A 172 -5.90 5.64 13.61
N LYS A 173 -6.31 5.56 14.87
CA LYS A 173 -5.54 4.88 15.95
C LYS A 173 -5.21 3.41 15.67
N VAL A 174 -6.11 2.72 14.98
CA VAL A 174 -5.99 1.30 14.65
C VAL A 174 -6.10 1.19 13.15
N PRO A 175 -5.12 0.59 12.45
CA PRO A 175 -5.25 0.47 11.02
C PRO A 175 -6.42 -0.41 10.61
N ARG A 176 -6.95 -0.14 9.42
CA ARG A 176 -8.18 -0.78 8.95
C ARG A 176 -8.03 -1.19 7.50
N VAL A 177 -8.51 -2.38 7.15
CA VAL A 177 -8.56 -2.78 5.74
C VAL A 177 -9.49 -1.83 4.99
N ALA A 178 -8.91 -1.04 4.09
CA ALA A 178 -9.62 -0.16 3.17
C ALA A 178 -9.90 -0.89 1.84
N TYR A 179 -8.94 -1.68 1.36
CA TYR A 179 -9.06 -2.47 0.14
C TYR A 179 -8.57 -3.90 0.34
N ALA A 180 -9.25 -4.85 -0.28
CA ALA A 180 -8.89 -6.26 -0.30
C ALA A 180 -8.62 -6.68 -1.74
N ILE A 181 -7.35 -6.65 -2.14
CA ILE A 181 -6.94 -6.94 -3.51
C ILE A 181 -7.32 -8.38 -3.86
N ALA A 182 -7.64 -8.62 -5.13
CA ALA A 182 -7.99 -9.97 -5.58
C ALA A 182 -6.82 -10.94 -5.34
N PRO A 183 -7.06 -12.17 -4.82
CA PRO A 183 -5.99 -13.12 -4.49
C PRO A 183 -5.11 -13.62 -5.63
N ASP A 184 -5.56 -13.44 -6.87
CA ASP A 184 -4.84 -13.78 -8.10
C ASP A 184 -3.93 -12.64 -8.59
N ILE A 185 -3.92 -11.50 -7.91
CA ILE A 185 -3.02 -10.38 -8.19
C ILE A 185 -1.81 -10.48 -7.24
N ASP A 186 -0.64 -10.74 -7.82
CA ASP A 186 0.66 -10.68 -7.11
C ASP A 186 1.20 -9.24 -7.16
N ILE A 187 0.88 -8.47 -6.12
CA ILE A 187 1.06 -7.01 -6.07
C ILE A 187 2.55 -6.65 -6.15
N TYR A 188 2.89 -5.78 -7.10
CA TYR A 188 4.22 -5.18 -7.20
C TYR A 188 4.24 -3.74 -6.70
N TRP A 189 3.23 -2.94 -7.04
CA TRP A 189 3.12 -1.55 -6.58
C TRP A 189 1.66 -1.10 -6.43
N LEU A 190 1.46 -0.09 -5.60
CA LEU A 190 0.17 0.53 -5.33
C LEU A 190 0.35 2.05 -5.30
N ASP A 191 -0.67 2.79 -5.74
CA ASP A 191 -0.78 4.23 -5.56
C ASP A 191 -2.27 4.58 -5.52
N ILE A 192 -2.63 5.68 -4.87
CA ILE A 192 -4.02 6.06 -4.66
C ILE A 192 -4.19 7.55 -4.92
N HIS A 193 -5.31 7.91 -5.54
CA HIS A 193 -5.70 9.30 -5.69
C HIS A 193 -7.21 9.42 -5.63
N ASP A 194 -7.68 10.25 -4.72
CA ASP A 194 -9.08 10.52 -4.43
C ASP A 194 -9.94 9.24 -4.28
N GLY A 195 -9.48 8.31 -3.45
CA GLY A 195 -10.14 7.03 -3.18
C GLY A 195 -10.11 6.03 -4.35
N VAL A 196 -9.44 6.34 -5.46
CA VAL A 196 -9.19 5.39 -6.56
C VAL A 196 -7.82 4.76 -6.37
N LEU A 197 -7.80 3.46 -6.10
CA LEU A 197 -6.59 2.68 -5.92
C LEU A 197 -6.12 2.08 -7.25
N GLY A 198 -4.92 2.42 -7.67
CA GLY A 198 -4.20 1.76 -8.76
C GLY A 198 -3.36 0.60 -8.22
N VAL A 199 -3.41 -0.55 -8.90
CA VAL A 199 -2.67 -1.76 -8.53
C VAL A 199 -1.93 -2.32 -9.73
N SER A 200 -0.61 -2.44 -9.63
CA SER A 200 0.22 -3.12 -10.63
C SER A 200 0.77 -4.44 -10.12
N ASP A 201 0.96 -5.40 -11.02
CA ASP A 201 1.29 -6.77 -10.64
C ASP A 201 2.52 -7.37 -11.35
N ARG A 202 2.92 -8.54 -10.87
CA ARG A 202 4.06 -9.32 -11.37
C ARG A 202 4.00 -9.62 -12.86
N GLU A 203 2.83 -9.97 -13.38
CA GLU A 203 2.64 -10.33 -14.80
C GLU A 203 2.48 -9.10 -15.68
N GLY A 204 2.58 -7.90 -15.10
CA GLY A 204 2.43 -6.63 -15.78
C GLY A 204 0.98 -6.23 -15.97
N GLY A 205 0.05 -6.82 -15.22
CA GLY A 205 -1.33 -6.38 -15.14
C GLY A 205 -1.48 -5.06 -14.37
N ILE A 206 -2.59 -4.38 -14.65
CA ILE A 206 -2.97 -3.10 -14.05
C ILE A 206 -4.47 -3.11 -13.76
N ALA A 207 -4.85 -2.61 -12.58
CA ALA A 207 -6.24 -2.47 -12.16
C ALA A 207 -6.49 -1.11 -11.50
N ALA A 208 -7.72 -0.62 -11.66
CA ALA A 208 -8.25 0.49 -10.88
C ALA A 208 -9.42 -0.01 -10.03
N VAL A 209 -9.39 0.34 -8.74
CA VAL A 209 -10.37 -0.08 -7.73
C VAL A 209 -10.94 1.17 -7.07
N ASP A 210 -12.27 1.26 -6.96
CA ASP A 210 -12.95 2.41 -6.37
C ASP A 210 -12.96 2.38 -4.83
N HIS A 211 -13.48 3.45 -4.24
CA HIS A 211 -13.57 3.64 -2.79
C HIS A 211 -14.42 2.58 -2.04
N GLU A 212 -15.24 1.81 -2.76
CA GLU A 212 -15.99 0.69 -2.21
C GLU A 212 -15.25 -0.64 -2.39
N ASP A 213 -13.97 -0.60 -2.78
CA ASP A 213 -13.12 -1.75 -3.06
C ASP A 213 -13.78 -2.66 -4.12
N GLU A 214 -14.22 -2.02 -5.22
CA GLU A 214 -14.76 -2.66 -6.41
C GLU A 214 -13.94 -2.30 -7.65
N PHE A 215 -13.70 -3.26 -8.54
CA PHE A 215 -12.98 -2.99 -9.78
C PHE A 215 -13.78 -2.03 -10.66
N LEU A 216 -13.19 -0.88 -10.98
CA LEU A 216 -13.61 -0.07 -12.12
C LEU A 216 -13.24 -0.81 -13.41
N TRP A 217 -12.01 -1.34 -13.46
CA TRP A 217 -11.51 -2.17 -14.54
C TRP A 217 -10.22 -2.89 -14.12
N ARG A 218 -9.87 -3.94 -14.87
CA ARG A 218 -8.60 -4.66 -14.80
C ARG A 218 -8.19 -5.10 -16.20
N ARG A 219 -6.90 -5.00 -16.52
CA ARG A 219 -6.36 -5.37 -17.85
C ARG A 219 -4.98 -6.00 -17.75
N PRO A 220 -4.60 -6.87 -18.71
CA PRO A 220 -3.20 -7.17 -18.93
C PRO A 220 -2.50 -5.89 -19.43
N GLY A 221 -1.28 -5.64 -18.97
CA GLY A 221 -0.43 -4.60 -19.54
C GLY A 221 0.32 -5.08 -20.78
N ARG A 222 1.19 -4.21 -21.30
CA ARG A 222 2.01 -4.52 -22.49
C ARG A 222 3.21 -5.40 -22.18
N GLY A 223 3.73 -5.35 -20.96
CA GLY A 223 4.92 -6.09 -20.53
C GLY A 223 4.67 -6.89 -19.27
N ARG A 224 5.74 -7.18 -18.54
CA ARG A 224 5.74 -7.92 -17.27
C ARG A 224 6.36 -7.06 -16.17
N SER A 225 6.35 -7.54 -14.93
CA SER A 225 7.08 -6.93 -13.81
C SER A 225 6.77 -5.45 -13.64
N ALA A 226 5.52 -5.13 -13.33
CA ALA A 226 5.08 -3.74 -13.25
C ALA A 226 5.40 -3.09 -11.91
N TRP A 227 6.62 -2.54 -11.80
CA TRP A 227 7.16 -1.88 -10.60
C TRP A 227 6.71 -0.42 -10.42
N MET A 228 5.73 0.02 -11.19
CA MET A 228 5.22 1.39 -11.09
C MET A 228 3.74 1.41 -11.43
N VAL A 229 2.95 1.91 -10.50
CA VAL A 229 1.68 2.57 -10.78
C VAL A 229 1.72 3.93 -10.09
N ARG A 230 1.26 4.98 -10.76
CA ARG A 230 1.07 6.31 -10.21
C ARG A 230 -0.30 6.84 -10.60
N CYS A 231 -1.05 7.38 -9.65
CA CYS A 231 -2.42 7.84 -9.85
C CYS A 231 -2.49 9.36 -9.71
N ASP A 232 -3.17 10.03 -10.63
CA ASP A 232 -3.54 11.43 -10.47
C ASP A 232 -5.00 11.66 -10.88
N THR A 233 -5.39 12.93 -11.00
CA THR A 233 -6.75 13.36 -11.33
C THR A 233 -7.23 12.78 -12.68
N ASP A 234 -6.32 12.57 -13.62
CA ASP A 234 -6.64 12.32 -15.03
C ASP A 234 -6.30 10.91 -15.50
N ALA A 235 -5.29 10.25 -14.90
CA ALA A 235 -4.81 8.96 -15.40
C ALA A 235 -4.10 8.10 -14.35
N LEU A 236 -3.91 6.83 -14.73
CA LEU A 236 -2.99 5.89 -14.10
C LEU A 236 -1.76 5.73 -15.00
N TYR A 237 -0.56 5.91 -14.45
CA TYR A 237 0.71 5.72 -15.15
C TYR A 237 1.38 4.45 -14.69
N HIS A 238 1.55 3.53 -15.62
CA HIS A 238 1.91 2.15 -15.34
C HIS A 238 3.25 1.82 -16.01
N GLY A 239 4.27 1.54 -15.19
CA GLY A 239 5.62 1.22 -15.66
C GLY A 239 5.92 -0.26 -15.52
N HIS A 240 6.35 -0.86 -16.62
CA HIS A 240 6.58 -2.30 -16.76
C HIS A 240 7.84 -2.57 -17.60
N SER A 241 8.10 -3.86 -17.90
CA SER A 241 9.31 -4.30 -18.59
C SER A 241 9.53 -3.74 -20.02
N LEU A 242 8.54 -3.07 -20.60
CA LEU A 242 8.60 -2.51 -21.96
C LEU A 242 8.52 -0.98 -22.01
N GLY A 243 8.33 -0.32 -20.87
CA GLY A 243 8.18 1.13 -20.83
C GLY A 243 7.12 1.59 -19.84
N VAL A 244 6.60 2.79 -20.11
CA VAL A 244 5.54 3.42 -19.35
C VAL A 244 4.30 3.56 -20.23
N THR A 245 3.13 3.28 -19.66
CA THR A 245 1.84 3.37 -20.34
C THR A 245 0.88 4.20 -19.50
N GLY A 246 0.23 5.20 -20.09
CA GLY A 246 -0.84 5.98 -19.46
C GLY A 246 -2.21 5.37 -19.76
N TYR A 247 -3.07 5.29 -18.74
CA TYR A 247 -4.44 4.80 -18.87
C TYR A 247 -5.43 5.82 -18.33
N ASP A 248 -6.54 6.00 -19.03
CA ASP A 248 -7.70 6.71 -18.50
C ASP A 248 -8.17 6.00 -17.22
N TRP A 249 -8.20 6.73 -16.11
CA TRP A 249 -8.44 6.12 -14.80
C TRP A 249 -9.81 5.49 -14.67
N ARG A 250 -10.81 5.96 -15.44
CA ARG A 250 -12.21 5.52 -15.32
C ARG A 250 -12.52 4.31 -16.19
N THR A 251 -11.96 4.28 -17.39
CA THR A 251 -12.30 3.31 -18.43
C THR A 251 -11.21 2.26 -18.67
N GLY A 252 -9.98 2.51 -18.23
CA GLY A 252 -8.82 1.66 -18.52
C GLY A 252 -8.40 1.70 -19.99
N ARG A 253 -8.91 2.67 -20.76
CA ARG A 253 -8.46 2.93 -22.12
C ARG A 253 -7.02 3.41 -22.08
N GLU A 254 -6.17 2.76 -22.86
CA GLU A 254 -4.79 3.22 -23.02
C GLU A 254 -4.79 4.59 -23.72
N LEU A 255 -4.11 5.56 -23.13
CA LEU A 255 -3.94 6.91 -23.66
C LEU A 255 -2.68 6.99 -24.54
N TRP A 256 -1.60 6.40 -24.06
CA TRP A 256 -0.30 6.39 -24.73
C TRP A 256 0.60 5.30 -24.16
N HIS A 257 1.62 4.92 -24.93
CA HIS A 257 2.72 4.08 -24.48
C HIS A 257 4.06 4.62 -24.98
N THR A 258 5.02 4.74 -24.07
CA THR A 258 6.37 5.20 -24.36
C THR A 258 7.37 4.15 -23.93
N ARG A 259 8.18 3.68 -24.88
CA ARG A 259 9.23 2.70 -24.59
C ARG A 259 10.35 3.33 -23.76
N THR A 260 10.78 2.60 -22.75
CA THR A 260 11.98 2.89 -21.95
C THR A 260 12.72 1.57 -21.70
N GLY A 261 13.83 1.59 -20.97
CA GLY A 261 14.29 0.37 -20.30
C GLY A 261 13.23 -0.20 -19.35
N ALA A 262 13.39 -1.46 -18.95
CA ALA A 262 12.47 -2.09 -17.99
C ALA A 262 12.35 -1.23 -16.73
N VAL A 263 11.13 -0.79 -16.42
CA VAL A 263 10.85 0.07 -15.27
C VAL A 263 11.00 -0.73 -13.98
N LEU A 264 11.70 -0.14 -13.03
CA LEU A 264 12.03 -0.73 -11.73
C LEU A 264 11.51 0.09 -10.56
N PHE A 265 11.12 1.35 -10.80
CA PHE A 265 10.51 2.24 -9.82
C PHE A 265 9.89 3.43 -10.53
N GLY A 266 8.86 4.03 -9.92
CA GLY A 266 8.22 5.23 -10.44
C GLY A 266 8.09 6.34 -9.42
N TRP A 267 8.28 7.59 -9.84
CA TRP A 267 7.90 8.80 -9.11
C TRP A 267 6.96 9.65 -9.96
N GLN A 268 6.17 10.52 -9.34
CA GLN A 268 5.37 11.49 -10.08
C GLN A 268 5.43 12.88 -9.47
N GLU A 269 5.39 13.86 -10.36
CA GLU A 269 5.12 15.26 -10.06
C GLU A 269 3.82 15.64 -10.81
N ARG A 270 3.36 16.87 -10.61
CA ARG A 270 2.15 17.40 -11.26
C ARG A 270 2.13 17.15 -12.78
N ASP A 271 3.19 17.50 -13.49
CA ASP A 271 3.21 17.50 -14.97
C ASP A 271 4.01 16.34 -15.58
N ALA A 272 4.62 15.49 -14.76
CA ALA A 272 5.54 14.45 -15.24
C ALA A 272 5.54 13.19 -14.37
N VAL A 273 5.93 12.08 -14.97
CA VAL A 273 6.32 10.85 -14.29
C VAL A 273 7.79 10.55 -14.56
N PHE A 274 8.44 9.96 -13.57
CA PHE A 274 9.85 9.61 -13.60
C PHE A 274 9.99 8.11 -13.42
N ALA A 275 10.61 7.44 -14.38
CA ALA A 275 10.79 5.99 -14.36
C ALA A 275 12.27 5.67 -14.15
N GLY A 276 12.60 5.10 -12.98
CA GLY A 276 13.91 4.47 -12.75
C GLY A 276 13.95 3.12 -13.46
N THR A 277 15.00 2.86 -14.24
CA THR A 277 15.04 1.69 -15.14
C THR A 277 16.25 0.78 -14.89
N GLY A 278 16.11 -0.47 -15.35
CA GLY A 278 17.21 -1.43 -15.45
C GLY A 278 18.29 -1.04 -16.45
N THR A 279 18.03 -0.07 -17.34
CA THR A 279 18.99 0.48 -18.31
C THR A 279 19.83 1.62 -17.74
N ARG A 280 19.83 1.79 -16.41
CA ARG A 280 20.70 2.70 -15.65
C ARG A 280 20.36 4.17 -15.85
N GLU A 281 19.08 4.48 -15.91
CA GLU A 281 18.59 5.83 -16.11
C GLU A 281 17.31 6.08 -15.32
N VAL A 282 17.08 7.35 -15.01
CA VAL A 282 15.73 7.86 -14.72
C VAL A 282 15.24 8.54 -16.00
N VAL A 283 14.04 8.20 -16.46
CA VAL A 283 13.40 8.82 -17.64
C VAL A 283 12.27 9.72 -17.16
N ARG A 284 12.31 11.01 -17.51
CA ARG A 284 11.21 11.96 -17.31
C ARG A 284 10.29 11.95 -18.53
N LEU A 285 9.03 11.61 -18.31
CA LEU A 285 7.97 11.67 -19.29
C LEU A 285 6.92 12.68 -18.84
N ARG A 286 6.39 13.49 -19.75
CA ARG A 286 5.16 14.23 -19.49
C ARG A 286 3.98 13.29 -19.28
N LYS A 287 2.93 13.78 -18.62
CA LYS A 287 1.66 13.04 -18.47
C LYS A 287 0.96 12.72 -19.81
N ASP A 288 1.35 13.36 -20.91
CA ASP A 288 0.90 13.03 -22.29
C ASP A 288 1.73 11.92 -22.96
N GLY A 289 2.75 11.39 -22.27
CA GLY A 289 3.64 10.33 -22.75
C GLY A 289 4.92 10.81 -23.43
N ARG A 290 5.06 12.11 -23.74
CA ARG A 290 6.27 12.63 -24.41
C ARG A 290 7.48 12.52 -23.49
N ALA A 291 8.55 11.88 -23.97
CA ALA A 291 9.83 11.86 -23.28
C ALA A 291 10.51 13.24 -23.34
N GLU A 292 11.01 13.71 -22.20
CA GLU A 292 11.65 15.03 -22.10
C GLU A 292 13.13 14.96 -21.74
N ARG A 293 13.48 14.08 -20.79
CA ARG A 293 14.82 14.03 -20.23
C ARG A 293 15.19 12.64 -19.74
N THR A 294 16.49 12.37 -19.73
CA THR A 294 17.10 11.16 -19.19
C THR A 294 18.22 11.55 -18.25
N TYR A 295 18.29 10.90 -17.09
CA TYR A 295 19.32 11.11 -16.07
C TYR A 295 20.15 9.84 -15.92
N ARG A 296 21.41 9.88 -16.37
CA ARG A 296 22.26 8.68 -16.48
C ARG A 296 22.93 8.33 -15.15
N CYS A 297 22.71 7.10 -14.69
CA CYS A 297 23.37 6.49 -13.53
C CYS A 297 24.41 5.45 -13.97
N ASP A 298 25.20 4.95 -13.00
CA ASP A 298 26.26 3.98 -13.30
C ASP A 298 25.78 2.52 -13.24
N ALA A 299 24.65 2.27 -12.55
CA ALA A 299 24.02 0.96 -12.39
C ALA A 299 22.46 1.05 -12.46
N ALA A 300 21.78 -0.10 -12.36
CA ALA A 300 20.32 -0.18 -12.47
C ALA A 300 19.66 0.66 -11.36
N VAL A 301 18.65 1.46 -11.73
CA VAL A 301 18.01 2.41 -10.81
C VAL A 301 16.85 1.71 -10.11
N PHE A 302 16.92 1.64 -8.79
CA PHE A 302 15.94 0.95 -7.94
C PHE A 302 14.97 1.88 -7.25
N SER A 303 15.30 3.16 -7.17
CA SER A 303 14.44 4.20 -6.63
C SER A 303 14.76 5.55 -7.26
N CYS A 304 13.76 6.42 -7.34
CA CYS A 304 13.95 7.82 -7.69
C CYS A 304 12.91 8.68 -6.99
N ALA A 305 13.22 9.95 -6.80
CA ALA A 305 12.30 10.98 -6.32
C ALA A 305 12.72 12.33 -6.89
N THR A 306 11.91 13.35 -6.69
CA THR A 306 12.25 14.71 -7.10
C THR A 306 11.99 15.70 -5.97
N ALA A 307 12.71 16.82 -6.02
CA ALA A 307 12.21 18.05 -5.42
C ALA A 307 11.07 18.61 -6.28
N GLU A 308 10.23 19.48 -5.71
CA GLU A 308 9.05 20.06 -6.38
C GLU A 308 9.35 20.49 -7.83
N GLY A 309 8.49 20.06 -8.76
CA GLY A 309 8.58 20.40 -10.17
C GLY A 309 9.73 19.72 -10.93
N GLY A 310 10.49 18.83 -10.27
CA GLY A 310 11.67 18.21 -10.87
C GLY A 310 12.91 19.10 -10.85
N ARG A 311 12.94 20.14 -10.01
CA ARG A 311 14.11 21.03 -9.85
C ARG A 311 15.39 20.25 -9.56
N TYR A 312 15.27 19.22 -8.73
CA TYR A 312 16.29 18.21 -8.52
C TYR A 312 15.69 16.83 -8.76
N VAL A 313 16.45 15.96 -9.43
CA VAL A 313 16.09 14.57 -9.63
C VAL A 313 17.07 13.69 -8.88
N PHE A 314 16.54 12.86 -7.99
CA PHE A 314 17.32 11.92 -7.20
C PHE A 314 17.16 10.50 -7.74
N ALA A 315 18.24 9.73 -7.70
CA ALA A 315 18.24 8.33 -8.10
C ALA A 315 19.04 7.49 -7.12
N GLY A 316 18.58 6.26 -6.86
CA GLY A 316 19.27 5.26 -6.04
C GLY A 316 19.52 4.03 -6.87
N ASP A 317 20.78 3.62 -7.01
CA ASP A 317 21.16 2.48 -7.87
C ASP A 317 21.47 1.20 -7.09
N SER A 318 21.67 0.12 -7.84
CA SER A 318 21.99 -1.22 -7.31
C SER A 318 23.38 -1.33 -6.67
N ALA A 319 24.21 -0.28 -6.76
CA ALA A 319 25.54 -0.21 -6.17
C ALA A 319 25.55 0.66 -4.92
N SER A 320 24.41 0.76 -4.20
CA SER A 320 24.25 1.58 -2.99
C SER A 320 24.66 3.04 -3.15
N SER A 321 24.57 3.58 -4.37
CA SER A 321 24.86 4.99 -4.64
C SER A 321 23.57 5.77 -4.81
N ILE A 322 23.57 7.00 -4.30
CA ILE A 322 22.55 8.02 -4.55
C ILE A 322 23.13 9.12 -5.42
N TYR A 323 22.29 9.68 -6.28
CA TYR A 323 22.63 10.72 -7.25
C TYR A 323 21.69 11.89 -7.10
N CYS A 324 22.15 13.07 -7.49
CA CYS A 324 21.28 14.21 -7.79
C CYS A 324 21.63 14.78 -9.15
N PHE A 325 20.61 15.18 -9.88
CA PHE A 325 20.69 15.85 -11.15
C PHE A 325 19.90 17.15 -11.13
N ASP A 326 20.35 18.13 -11.91
CA ASP A 326 19.51 19.28 -12.25
C ASP A 326 18.47 18.92 -13.33
N GLU A 327 17.56 19.84 -13.62
CA GLU A 327 16.52 19.65 -14.65
C GLU A 327 17.09 19.41 -16.07
N ALA A 328 18.30 19.91 -16.35
CA ALA A 328 18.95 19.75 -17.65
C ALA A 328 19.56 18.34 -17.84
N GLY A 329 19.65 17.55 -16.77
CA GLY A 329 20.22 16.21 -16.78
C GLY A 329 21.68 16.17 -16.36
N ASN A 330 22.25 17.29 -15.90
CA ASN A 330 23.61 17.30 -15.39
C ASN A 330 23.64 16.65 -14.01
N ARG A 331 24.52 15.66 -13.86
CA ARG A 331 24.78 15.05 -12.55
C ARG A 331 25.51 16.05 -11.67
N LEU A 332 24.84 16.50 -10.62
CA LEU A 332 25.39 17.42 -9.63
C LEU A 332 26.33 16.69 -8.67
N TRP A 333 25.92 15.50 -8.20
CA TRP A 333 26.74 14.70 -7.29
C TRP A 333 26.37 13.21 -7.32
N LYS A 334 27.27 12.38 -6.76
CA LYS A 334 27.07 10.95 -6.51
C LYS A 334 27.73 10.57 -5.18
N LEU A 335 26.97 10.01 -4.25
CA LEU A 335 27.44 9.65 -2.92
C LEU A 335 26.94 8.26 -2.50
N GLY A 336 27.64 7.60 -1.58
CA GLY A 336 27.27 6.31 -1.00
C GLY A 336 26.68 6.49 0.40
N THR A 337 25.48 5.96 0.66
CA THR A 337 24.80 6.12 1.95
C THR A 337 25.39 5.27 3.08
N GLY A 338 26.16 4.22 2.73
CA GLY A 338 26.62 3.22 3.68
C GLY A 338 25.50 2.34 4.28
N CYS A 339 24.25 2.48 3.79
CA CYS A 339 23.07 1.81 4.34
C CYS A 339 22.51 0.71 3.42
N GLY A 340 23.20 0.40 2.31
CA GLY A 340 22.70 -0.48 1.24
C GLY A 340 22.00 0.29 0.12
N SER A 341 21.48 -0.43 -0.87
CA SER A 341 20.76 0.17 -2.00
C SER A 341 19.41 0.70 -1.55
N ALA A 342 19.04 1.88 -2.05
CA ALA A 342 17.75 2.49 -1.74
C ALA A 342 16.62 1.77 -2.50
N TYR A 343 15.68 1.17 -1.74
CA TYR A 343 14.46 0.58 -2.26
C TYR A 343 13.41 1.64 -2.64
N SER A 344 13.38 2.73 -1.89
CA SER A 344 12.53 3.88 -2.12
C SER A 344 13.17 5.12 -1.49
N MET A 345 12.72 6.30 -1.91
CA MET A 345 13.22 7.57 -1.40
C MET A 345 12.17 8.67 -1.51
N GLN A 346 12.29 9.70 -0.67
CA GLN A 346 11.50 10.93 -0.74
C GLN A 346 12.37 12.13 -0.34
N TYR A 347 12.13 13.26 -0.97
CA TYR A 347 12.80 14.52 -0.65
C TYR A 347 11.83 15.43 0.12
N HIS A 348 12.32 16.06 1.19
CA HIS A 348 11.57 17.03 1.97
C HIS A 348 12.54 18.05 2.58
N GLU A 349 12.32 19.36 2.33
CA GLU A 349 13.08 20.47 2.93
C GLU A 349 14.61 20.24 3.00
N GLU A 350 15.25 20.10 1.83
CA GLU A 350 16.70 19.86 1.71
C GLU A 350 17.20 18.54 2.33
N ARG A 351 16.30 17.63 2.70
CA ARG A 351 16.65 16.29 3.19
C ARG A 351 16.16 15.24 2.22
N LEU A 352 17.03 14.27 1.93
CA LEU A 352 16.69 13.08 1.17
C LEU A 352 16.58 11.90 2.13
N TYR A 353 15.38 11.34 2.23
CA TYR A 353 15.09 10.17 3.02
C TYR A 353 15.14 8.93 2.14
N VAL A 354 15.82 7.88 2.61
CA VAL A 354 15.93 6.62 1.88
C VAL A 354 15.58 5.44 2.78
N VAL A 355 14.83 4.49 2.22
CA VAL A 355 14.65 3.16 2.83
C VAL A 355 15.43 2.14 2.04
N THR A 356 16.14 1.22 2.70
CA THR A 356 17.21 0.45 2.05
C THR A 356 17.11 -1.06 2.20
N THR A 357 17.89 -1.76 1.37
CA THR A 357 18.13 -3.21 1.46
C THR A 357 18.71 -3.65 2.80
N GLY A 358 19.43 -2.76 3.50
CA GLY A 358 19.93 -3.00 4.85
C GLY A 358 18.88 -2.88 5.94
N GLY A 359 17.64 -2.50 5.60
CA GLY A 359 16.58 -2.26 6.58
C GLY A 359 16.79 -0.97 7.37
N TYR A 360 17.30 0.07 6.72
CA TYR A 360 17.41 1.39 7.31
C TYR A 360 16.37 2.32 6.73
N LEU A 361 15.83 3.22 7.55
CA LEU A 361 15.41 4.55 7.11
C LEU A 361 16.55 5.52 7.44
N ALA A 362 17.11 6.22 6.45
CA ALA A 362 18.20 7.16 6.66
C ALA A 362 17.86 8.54 6.12
N CYS A 363 18.27 9.58 6.86
CA CYS A 363 18.12 10.97 6.47
C CYS A 363 19.47 11.52 6.00
N VAL A 364 19.54 11.92 4.74
CA VAL A 364 20.70 12.55 4.11
C VAL A 364 20.46 14.04 4.01
N ASP A 365 21.44 14.85 4.44
CA ASP A 365 21.43 16.28 4.18
C ASP A 365 21.75 16.54 2.70
N ALA A 366 20.74 16.96 1.95
CA ALA A 366 20.85 17.26 0.52
C ALA A 366 21.07 18.75 0.24
N SER A 367 21.33 19.57 1.28
CA SER A 367 21.70 20.98 1.10
C SER A 367 23.04 21.09 0.38
N GLU A 368 23.18 22.13 -0.45
CA GLU A 368 24.40 22.35 -1.22
C GLU A 368 25.67 22.43 -0.35
N PRO A 369 25.68 23.12 0.81
CA PRO A 369 26.83 23.14 1.70
C PRO A 369 27.23 21.74 2.22
N ALA A 370 26.26 20.92 2.64
CA ALA A 370 26.53 19.58 3.16
C ALA A 370 27.07 18.64 2.07
N ILE A 371 26.53 18.73 0.86
CA ILE A 371 27.02 17.97 -0.29
C ILE A 371 28.46 18.36 -0.64
N ARG A 372 28.77 19.66 -0.73
CA ARG A 372 30.15 20.12 -1.02
C ARG A 372 31.13 19.64 0.05
N ALA A 373 30.74 19.67 1.33
CA ALA A 373 31.55 19.14 2.42
C ALA A 373 31.79 17.63 2.27
N ALA A 374 30.74 16.86 1.96
CA ALA A 374 30.83 15.41 1.75
C ALA A 374 31.71 15.06 0.55
N GLU A 375 31.64 15.84 -0.53
CA GLU A 375 32.53 15.71 -1.68
C GLU A 375 33.98 16.05 -1.36
N ALA A 376 34.24 16.87 -0.34
CA ALA A 376 35.59 17.08 0.21
C ALA A 376 36.02 15.97 1.19
N GLY A 377 35.12 15.06 1.56
CA GLY A 377 35.35 13.96 2.51
C GLY A 377 34.96 14.30 3.96
N ASN A 378 34.31 15.44 4.18
CA ASN A 378 33.84 15.89 5.48
C ASN A 378 32.35 15.55 5.61
N VAL A 379 32.02 14.58 6.45
CA VAL A 379 30.64 14.18 6.73
C VAL A 379 30.36 14.29 8.23
N PRO A 380 29.11 14.56 8.63
CA PRO A 380 28.73 14.54 10.05
C PRO A 380 28.89 13.15 10.65
N GLU A 381 28.99 13.10 11.98
CA GLU A 381 28.83 11.85 12.72
C GLU A 381 27.37 11.39 12.62
N VAL A 382 27.16 10.14 12.20
CA VAL A 382 25.83 9.60 11.97
C VAL A 382 25.20 9.21 13.30
N VAL A 383 23.98 9.69 13.56
CA VAL A 383 23.19 9.21 14.72
C VAL A 383 22.54 7.86 14.39
N ASP A 384 22.94 6.82 15.12
CA ASP A 384 22.42 5.46 15.00
C ASP A 384 21.22 5.22 15.93
N VAL A 385 20.03 4.99 15.36
CA VAL A 385 18.81 4.65 16.10
C VAL A 385 18.40 3.21 15.78
N LYS A 386 18.04 2.44 16.81
CA LYS A 386 17.61 1.04 16.65
C LYS A 386 16.13 0.90 16.94
N ALA A 387 15.46 0.02 16.21
CA ALA A 387 14.13 -0.43 16.56
C ALA A 387 14.07 -0.98 18.00
N PRO A 388 12.96 -0.80 18.72
CA PRO A 388 12.72 -1.46 19.99
C PRO A 388 12.93 -2.99 19.89
N ALA A 389 13.49 -3.60 20.94
CA ALA A 389 13.83 -5.02 20.92
C ALA A 389 12.61 -5.96 20.78
N ARG A 390 11.43 -5.51 21.24
CA ARG A 390 10.18 -6.25 21.12
C ARG A 390 9.35 -5.67 19.99
N LEU A 391 8.94 -6.53 19.05
CA LEU A 391 7.98 -6.17 18.00
C LEU A 391 6.65 -5.76 18.63
N PRO A 392 5.95 -4.75 18.10
CA PRO A 392 4.60 -4.44 18.55
C PRO A 392 3.68 -5.62 18.24
N GLU A 393 2.67 -5.80 19.10
CA GLU A 393 1.61 -6.78 18.85
C GLU A 393 0.89 -6.44 17.55
N PRO A 394 0.47 -7.44 16.75
CA PRO A 394 -0.36 -7.18 15.58
C PRO A 394 -1.59 -6.36 15.96
N ALA A 395 -1.93 -5.31 15.22
CA ALA A 395 -3.05 -4.47 15.64
C ALA A 395 -4.38 -5.23 15.54
N ALA A 396 -5.34 -4.87 16.38
CA ALA A 396 -6.65 -5.49 16.42
C ALA A 396 -7.58 -4.89 15.34
N TRP A 397 -7.29 -5.15 14.06
CA TRP A 397 -7.94 -4.48 12.91
C TRP A 397 -9.46 -4.69 12.81
N THR A 398 -10.02 -5.63 13.56
CA THR A 398 -11.46 -5.98 13.59
C THR A 398 -12.19 -5.52 14.85
N SER A 399 -11.50 -5.12 15.92
CA SER A 399 -12.16 -4.62 17.12
C SER A 399 -12.57 -3.16 16.91
N VAL A 400 -13.73 -2.76 17.42
CA VAL A 400 -14.17 -1.36 17.37
C VAL A 400 -14.62 -0.96 18.76
N GLU A 401 -14.14 0.19 19.24
CA GLU A 401 -14.58 0.75 20.51
C GLU A 401 -16.09 1.03 20.45
N VAL A 402 -16.79 0.82 21.56
CA VAL A 402 -18.23 1.05 21.66
C VAL A 402 -18.48 2.31 22.47
N THR A 403 -19.37 3.17 22.00
CA THR A 403 -19.81 4.38 22.69
C THR A 403 -21.34 4.48 22.69
N THR A 404 -21.90 5.10 23.71
CA THR A 404 -23.30 5.55 23.76
C THR A 404 -23.42 7.07 23.55
N ASP A 405 -22.29 7.76 23.54
CA ASP A 405 -22.21 9.19 23.27
C ASP A 405 -22.13 9.43 21.76
N ASP A 406 -23.08 10.19 21.24
CA ASP A 406 -23.16 10.67 19.86
C ASP A 406 -22.80 12.16 19.73
N ARG A 407 -22.45 12.82 20.84
CA ARG A 407 -22.14 14.25 20.91
C ARG A 407 -20.65 14.42 20.58
N SER A 408 -20.36 14.89 19.36
CA SER A 408 -19.02 15.17 18.80
C SER A 408 -18.56 14.14 17.79
N GLY A 409 -19.20 14.17 16.61
CA GLY A 409 -18.81 13.42 15.43
C GLY A 409 -19.94 13.36 14.41
N VAL A 410 -19.74 12.54 13.38
CA VAL A 410 -20.72 12.27 12.33
C VAL A 410 -21.22 10.84 12.48
N VAL A 411 -22.53 10.69 12.61
CA VAL A 411 -23.17 9.38 12.71
C VAL A 411 -23.34 8.82 11.30
N VAL A 412 -22.84 7.61 11.08
CA VAL A 412 -23.01 6.85 9.84
C VAL A 412 -23.69 5.51 10.12
N GLN A 413 -24.37 4.95 9.13
CA GLN A 413 -25.07 3.67 9.26
C GLN A 413 -24.73 2.73 8.12
N CYS A 414 -24.54 1.46 8.48
CA CYS A 414 -24.44 0.35 7.54
C CYS A 414 -25.83 -0.01 7.00
N VAL A 415 -26.01 0.08 5.68
CA VAL A 415 -27.25 -0.27 4.98
C VAL A 415 -27.01 -1.39 3.96
N ASP A 416 -27.99 -2.27 3.79
CA ASP A 416 -27.97 -3.23 2.69
C ASP A 416 -28.56 -2.58 1.44
N GLN A 417 -27.78 -2.53 0.36
CA GLN A 417 -28.20 -2.05 -0.95
C GLN A 417 -27.91 -3.12 -1.99
N GLY A 418 -28.95 -3.87 -2.37
CA GLY A 418 -28.83 -4.94 -3.36
C GLY A 418 -27.89 -6.08 -2.94
N GLY A 419 -27.86 -6.42 -1.64
CA GLY A 419 -26.98 -7.44 -1.08
C GLY A 419 -25.53 -7.00 -0.88
N ARG A 420 -25.22 -5.72 -1.10
CA ARG A 420 -23.93 -5.10 -0.76
C ARG A 420 -24.12 -4.18 0.44
N MET A 421 -23.24 -4.30 1.43
CA MET A 421 -23.27 -3.45 2.61
C MET A 421 -22.60 -2.12 2.30
N ARG A 422 -23.38 -1.04 2.25
CA ARG A 422 -22.91 0.34 2.09
C ARG A 422 -22.96 1.09 3.41
N VAL A 423 -22.32 2.25 3.46
CA VAL A 423 -22.36 3.14 4.62
C VAL A 423 -22.84 4.50 4.15
N HIS A 424 -23.85 5.06 4.83
CA HIS A 424 -24.37 6.40 4.56
C HIS A 424 -24.32 7.26 5.81
N VAL A 425 -24.25 8.58 5.60
CA VAL A 425 -24.30 9.55 6.69
C VAL A 425 -25.74 9.73 7.17
N LEU A 426 -25.95 9.66 8.49
CA LEU A 426 -27.24 9.91 9.14
C LEU A 426 -27.34 11.33 9.73
N SER A 427 -26.21 11.92 10.12
CA SER A 427 -26.16 13.30 10.61
C SER A 427 -26.70 14.29 9.57
N ASP A 428 -27.30 15.37 10.05
CA ASP A 428 -27.83 16.43 9.18
C ASP A 428 -26.70 17.20 8.48
N GLY A 429 -27.03 17.81 7.32
CA GLY A 429 -26.08 18.57 6.51
C GLY A 429 -25.31 17.76 5.44
N TYR A 430 -25.53 16.43 5.37
CA TYR A 430 -24.87 15.54 4.41
C TYR A 430 -25.85 14.95 3.39
N ARG A 431 -25.34 14.61 2.21
CA ARG A 431 -26.10 13.89 1.17
C ARG A 431 -26.31 12.44 1.60
N ARG A 432 -27.57 12.04 1.78
CA ARG A 432 -27.93 10.70 2.28
C ARG A 432 -27.80 9.60 1.23
N ASP A 433 -27.80 9.97 -0.04
CA ASP A 433 -27.63 9.08 -1.19
C ASP A 433 -26.16 8.76 -1.48
N TRP A 434 -25.21 9.44 -0.83
CA TRP A 434 -23.78 9.24 -1.01
C TRP A 434 -23.24 8.16 -0.10
N SER A 435 -22.40 7.27 -0.66
CA SER A 435 -21.68 6.27 0.12
C SER A 435 -20.53 6.90 0.89
N VAL A 436 -20.12 6.26 1.98
CA VAL A 436 -18.92 6.60 2.76
C VAL A 436 -17.88 5.50 2.56
N GLN A 437 -16.69 5.83 2.07
CA GLN A 437 -15.52 4.96 2.15
C GLN A 437 -15.27 4.63 3.62
N PHE A 438 -15.51 3.37 3.97
CA PHE A 438 -15.55 2.92 5.35
C PHE A 438 -15.00 1.50 5.48
N PRO A 439 -14.23 1.16 6.53
CA PRO A 439 -13.63 -0.16 6.69
C PRO A 439 -14.61 -1.33 6.59
N LYS A 440 -14.42 -2.22 5.61
CA LYS A 440 -15.34 -3.35 5.37
C LYS A 440 -15.40 -4.35 6.52
N GLY A 441 -14.26 -4.58 7.19
CA GLY A 441 -14.11 -5.59 8.23
C GLY A 441 -14.95 -5.37 9.49
N ILE A 442 -15.49 -4.16 9.67
CA ILE A 442 -16.34 -3.81 10.82
C ILE A 442 -17.78 -3.48 10.41
N ARG A 443 -18.15 -3.55 9.12
CA ARG A 443 -19.52 -3.25 8.66
C ARG A 443 -20.49 -4.34 9.14
N GLU A 444 -21.47 -3.96 9.95
CA GLU A 444 -22.53 -4.86 10.43
C GLU A 444 -23.91 -4.35 9.97
N PRO A 445 -24.81 -5.21 9.45
CA PRO A 445 -26.13 -4.78 8.98
C PRO A 445 -26.89 -3.93 10.01
N GLY A 446 -27.30 -2.73 9.61
CA GLY A 446 -28.06 -1.80 10.46
C GLY A 446 -27.25 -1.11 11.57
N ALA A 447 -25.99 -1.51 11.80
CA ALA A 447 -25.16 -0.92 12.83
C ALA A 447 -24.84 0.55 12.53
N ARG A 448 -24.77 1.35 13.59
CA ARG A 448 -24.42 2.77 13.55
C ARG A 448 -23.02 2.97 14.12
N TYR A 449 -22.30 3.93 13.57
CA TYR A 449 -20.97 4.31 14.01
C TYR A 449 -20.89 5.82 14.14
N LEU A 450 -20.14 6.27 15.13
CA LEU A 450 -19.71 7.65 15.27
C LEU A 450 -18.29 7.76 14.70
N VAL A 451 -18.14 8.55 13.65
CA VAL A 451 -16.87 8.90 13.03
C VAL A 451 -16.49 10.30 13.48
N THR A 452 -15.19 10.59 13.66
CA THR A 452 -14.74 11.94 14.02
C THR A 452 -15.20 12.96 12.98
N GLU A 453 -14.97 12.67 11.70
CA GLU A 453 -15.38 13.51 10.58
C GLU A 453 -15.69 12.64 9.36
N VAL A 454 -16.56 13.12 8.46
CA VAL A 454 -16.62 12.63 7.08
C VAL A 454 -16.32 13.78 6.13
N ARG A 455 -15.44 13.52 5.16
CA ARG A 455 -14.99 14.50 4.17
C ARG A 455 -15.48 14.13 2.79
N GLU A 456 -15.86 15.11 1.99
CA GLU A 456 -16.20 14.89 0.58
C GLU A 456 -14.92 14.54 -0.21
N ALA A 457 -15.03 13.55 -1.10
CA ALA A 457 -13.96 13.24 -2.04
C ALA A 457 -13.72 14.42 -2.99
N GLY A 458 -12.49 14.65 -3.44
CA GLY A 458 -12.12 15.78 -4.29
C GLY A 458 -12.90 15.83 -5.61
N ARG A 459 -13.24 14.67 -6.18
CA ARG A 459 -14.07 14.53 -7.40
C ARG A 459 -15.57 14.48 -7.10
N GLY A 460 -15.96 14.47 -5.83
CA GLY A 460 -17.33 14.30 -5.36
C GLY A 460 -17.88 12.88 -5.60
N GLY A 461 -19.16 12.71 -5.27
CA GLY A 461 -19.92 11.46 -5.45
C GLY A 461 -19.89 10.51 -4.26
N PHE A 462 -19.00 10.71 -3.29
CA PHE A 462 -18.91 9.93 -2.06
C PHE A 462 -18.20 10.71 -0.94
N TYR A 463 -18.30 10.19 0.28
CA TYR A 463 -17.59 10.70 1.45
C TYR A 463 -16.50 9.72 1.89
N ARG A 464 -15.55 10.19 2.70
CA ARG A 464 -14.48 9.38 3.29
C ARG A 464 -14.47 9.61 4.79
N ALA A 465 -14.48 8.52 5.55
CA ALA A 465 -14.36 8.59 7.00
C ALA A 465 -12.95 9.08 7.40
N TYR A 466 -12.86 10.00 8.35
CA TYR A 466 -11.59 10.53 8.86
C TYR A 466 -11.57 10.51 10.39
N GLY A 467 -10.42 10.14 10.96
CA GLY A 467 -10.19 10.04 12.40
C GLY A 467 -10.75 8.77 13.04
N ASP A 468 -11.11 8.86 14.33
CA ASP A 468 -11.56 7.72 15.12
C ASP A 468 -12.95 7.23 14.67
N ILE A 469 -13.12 5.89 14.68
CA ILE A 469 -14.38 5.19 14.40
C ILE A 469 -14.80 4.42 15.65
N ARG A 470 -15.99 4.72 16.17
CA ARG A 470 -16.59 4.04 17.33
C ARG A 470 -17.97 3.50 16.97
N ARG A 471 -18.32 2.30 17.43
CA ARG A 471 -19.65 1.72 17.24
C ARG A 471 -20.63 2.36 18.23
N LEU A 472 -21.74 2.86 17.71
CA LEU A 472 -22.80 3.46 18.50
C LEU A 472 -23.81 2.38 18.91
N ARG A 473 -24.09 2.28 20.22
CA ARG A 473 -25.11 1.38 20.77
C ARG A 473 -26.32 2.13 21.29
#